data_AF-A0A966MIM7-F1
#
_entry.id   AF-A0A966MIM7-F1
#
_cell.length_a   1.000
_cell.length_b   1.000
_cell.length_c   1.000
_cell.angle_alpha   90.00
_cell.angle_beta   90.00
_cell.angle_gamma   90.00
#
_symmetry.space_group_name_H-M   'P 1'
#
loop_
_entity.id
_entity.type
_entity.pdbx_description
1 polymer ?
#
loop_
_entity_poly.entity_id
_entity_poly.type
_entity_poly.pdbx_seq_one_letter_code
_entity_poly.pdbx_strand_id
1 'polypeptide(L)'
;DAVAETPLLVKHVSVRRFQGWLTQQAPSTRDLIHDLALGQRQMAELSVSRLAMDAQARCAEWLLEHAQPMDREAMAVQFTQRKRQIAEQLGIAPETLSRVLRDLRERGLIRGRGRVLDVLDPTGLRDLVGA
;
A
#
# COMPACT_ATOMS: atom_id res chain seq x y z
N ASP A 1 1.64 10.54 -10.44
CA ASP A 1 0.76 11.03 -11.53
C ASP A 1 -0.68 10.69 -11.23
N ALA A 2 -1.61 11.60 -11.53
CA ALA A 2 -3.05 11.34 -11.44
C ALA A 2 -3.58 11.00 -12.84
N VAL A 3 -4.41 9.97 -12.95
CA VAL A 3 -4.96 9.48 -14.22
C VAL A 3 -6.48 9.56 -14.16
N ALA A 4 -7.11 10.06 -15.22
CA ALA A 4 -8.56 10.08 -15.35
C ALA A 4 -9.05 8.73 -15.89
N GLU A 5 -9.91 8.04 -15.14
CA GLU A 5 -10.55 6.78 -15.57
C GLU A 5 -11.85 7.01 -16.35
N THR A 6 -12.41 8.22 -16.26
CA THR A 6 -13.63 8.64 -16.95
C THR A 6 -13.44 10.03 -17.56
N PRO A 7 -14.25 10.41 -18.58
CA PRO A 7 -14.21 11.76 -19.14
C PRO A 7 -14.49 12.80 -18.05
N LEU A 8 -13.57 13.74 -17.85
CA LEU A 8 -13.69 14.78 -16.82
C LEU A 8 -13.15 16.11 -17.32
N LEU A 9 -13.59 17.19 -16.66
CA LEU A 9 -13.06 18.54 -16.86
C LEU A 9 -12.15 18.89 -15.69
N VAL A 10 -10.88 19.15 -15.97
CA VAL A 10 -9.92 19.63 -14.96
C VAL A 10 -9.94 21.15 -14.95
N LYS A 11 -10.18 21.75 -13.79
CA LYS A 11 -10.02 23.20 -13.60
C LYS A 11 -8.77 23.48 -12.79
N HIS A 12 -7.78 24.07 -13.44
CA HIS A 12 -6.53 24.45 -12.79
C HIS A 12 -6.75 25.78 -12.04
N VAL A 13 -6.43 25.78 -10.76
CA VAL A 13 -6.44 26.99 -9.93
C VAL A 13 -5.06 27.17 -9.34
N SER A 14 -4.45 28.34 -9.56
CA SER A 14 -3.16 28.63 -8.95
C SER A 14 -3.29 28.67 -7.43
N VAL A 15 -2.36 28.04 -6.72
CA VAL A 15 -2.33 28.02 -5.25
C VAL A 15 -2.39 29.43 -4.66
N ARG A 16 -1.64 30.38 -5.23
CA ARG A 16 -1.63 31.78 -4.78
C ARG A 16 -3.00 32.45 -4.89
N ARG A 17 -3.70 32.28 -6.02
CA ARG A 17 -5.06 32.82 -6.22
C ARG A 17 -6.07 32.16 -5.29
N PHE A 18 -5.95 30.86 -5.08
CA PHE A 18 -6.81 30.12 -4.16
C PHE A 18 -6.63 30.60 -2.72
N GLN A 19 -5.38 30.72 -2.25
CA GLN A 19 -5.06 31.25 -0.93
C GLN A 19 -5.58 32.68 -0.75
N GLY A 20 -5.37 33.56 -1.73
CA GLY A 20 -5.87 34.94 -1.69
C GLY A 20 -7.40 35.04 -1.69
N TRP A 21 -8.09 34.12 -2.36
CA TRP A 21 -9.55 34.00 -2.30
C TRP A 21 -10.01 33.47 -0.93
N LEU A 22 -9.30 32.45 -0.40
CA LEU A 22 -9.62 31.81 0.88
C LEU A 22 -9.50 32.82 2.03
N THR A 23 -8.48 33.68 2.03
CA THR A 23 -8.30 34.73 3.05
C THR A 23 -9.41 35.78 3.06
N GLN A 24 -10.11 35.96 1.93
CA GLN A 24 -11.25 36.88 1.83
C GLN A 24 -12.57 36.26 2.30
N GLN A 25 -12.60 34.96 2.60
CA GLN A 25 -13.81 34.31 3.09
C GLN A 25 -14.03 34.58 4.58
N ALA A 26 -15.30 34.52 4.99
CA ALA A 26 -15.68 34.56 6.39
C ALA A 26 -14.93 33.45 7.19
N PRO A 27 -14.57 33.68 8.46
CA PRO A 27 -13.85 32.71 9.27
C PRO A 27 -14.52 31.33 9.29
N SER A 28 -15.84 31.29 9.49
CA SER A 28 -16.63 30.04 9.49
C SER A 28 -16.56 29.26 8.18
N THR A 29 -16.51 29.95 7.04
CA THR A 29 -16.35 29.31 5.73
C THR A 29 -14.95 28.74 5.55
N ARG A 30 -13.91 29.43 6.04
CA ARG A 30 -12.53 28.91 6.00
C ARG A 30 -12.39 27.66 6.85
N ASP A 31 -12.95 27.68 8.06
CA ASP A 31 -12.91 26.55 8.99
C ASP A 31 -13.63 25.34 8.37
N LEU A 32 -14.81 25.54 7.79
CA LEU A 32 -15.53 24.47 7.09
C LEU A 32 -14.72 23.87 5.92
N ILE A 33 -14.10 24.72 5.08
CA ILE A 33 -13.27 24.25 3.96
C ILE A 33 -12.07 23.46 4.47
N HIS A 34 -11.45 23.92 5.55
CA HIS A 34 -10.31 23.26 6.19
C HIS A 34 -10.70 21.89 6.76
N ASP A 35 -11.82 21.81 7.48
CA ASP A 35 -12.31 20.57 8.07
C ASP A 35 -12.70 19.55 6.98
N LEU A 36 -13.33 20.01 5.89
CA LEU A 36 -13.60 19.16 4.74
C LEU A 36 -12.32 18.63 4.09
N ALA A 37 -11.30 19.48 3.95
CA ALA A 37 -10.02 19.06 3.39
C ALA A 37 -9.30 18.04 4.29
N LEU A 38 -9.33 18.24 5.62
CA LEU A 38 -8.80 17.29 6.59
C LEU A 38 -9.54 15.96 6.55
N GLY A 39 -10.88 15.99 6.57
CA GLY A 39 -11.70 14.78 6.50
C GLY A 39 -11.44 13.97 5.22
N GLN A 40 -11.36 14.64 4.07
CA GLN A 40 -11.02 14.01 2.79
C GLN A 40 -9.62 13.37 2.80
N ARG A 41 -8.62 14.06 3.37
CA ARG A 41 -7.27 13.49 3.49
C ARG A 41 -7.30 12.23 4.36
N GLN A 42 -7.97 12.28 5.50
CA GLN A 42 -8.05 11.16 6.44
C GLN A 42 -8.79 9.96 5.83
N MET A 43 -9.87 10.20 5.07
CA MET A 43 -10.58 9.15 4.33
C MET A 43 -9.73 8.51 3.23
N ALA A 44 -8.93 9.30 2.50
CA ALA A 44 -8.00 8.79 1.50
C ALA A 44 -6.90 7.94 2.15
N GLU A 45 -6.33 8.41 3.27
CA GLU A 45 -5.33 7.67 4.05
C GLU A 45 -5.89 6.33 4.56
N LEU A 46 -7.12 6.32 5.10
CA LEU A 46 -7.78 5.09 5.56
C LEU A 46 -8.08 4.13 4.41
N SER A 47 -8.51 4.64 3.25
CA SER A 47 -8.74 3.82 2.06
C SER A 47 -7.44 3.19 1.55
N VAL A 48 -6.36 3.96 1.50
CA VAL A 48 -5.03 3.45 1.13
C VAL A 48 -4.52 2.44 2.16
N SER A 49 -4.72 2.70 3.46
CA SER A 49 -4.36 1.76 4.52
C SER A 49 -5.10 0.43 4.37
N ARG A 50 -6.40 0.46 4.07
CA ARG A 50 -7.20 -0.76 3.84
C ARG A 50 -6.74 -1.52 2.60
N LEU A 51 -6.53 -0.83 1.49
CA LEU A 51 -5.98 -1.43 0.27
C LEU A 51 -4.58 -2.02 0.50
N ALA A 52 -3.77 -1.37 1.32
CA ALA A 52 -2.45 -1.86 1.71
C ALA A 52 -2.53 -3.07 2.65
N MET A 53 -3.46 -3.08 3.61
CA MET A 53 -3.71 -4.24 4.48
C MET A 53 -4.19 -5.45 3.67
N ASP A 54 -5.12 -5.25 2.73
CA ASP A 54 -5.57 -6.29 1.80
C ASP A 54 -4.42 -6.78 0.90
N ALA A 55 -3.57 -5.87 0.39
CA ALA A 55 -2.37 -6.25 -0.34
C ALA A 55 -1.33 -6.99 0.53
N GLN A 56 -1.21 -6.63 1.81
CA GLN A 56 -0.35 -7.33 2.79
C GLN A 56 -0.86 -8.74 3.05
N ALA A 57 -2.16 -8.91 3.29
CA ALA A 57 -2.82 -10.19 3.51
C ALA A 57 -2.64 -11.12 2.30
N ARG A 58 -3.00 -10.66 1.10
CA ARG A 58 -2.82 -11.41 -0.15
C ARG A 58 -1.36 -11.79 -0.41
N CYS A 59 -0.42 -10.87 -0.13
CA CYS A 59 1.01 -11.17 -0.28
C CYS A 59 1.49 -12.20 0.76
N ALA A 60 1.03 -12.11 2.01
CA ALA A 60 1.39 -13.04 3.08
C ALA A 60 0.85 -14.44 2.78
N GLU A 61 -0.40 -14.54 2.32
CA GLU A 61 -1.02 -15.80 1.88
C GLU A 61 -0.21 -16.43 0.74
N TRP A 62 0.07 -15.67 -0.33
CA TRP A 62 0.86 -16.18 -1.45
C TRP A 62 2.26 -16.63 -1.02
N LEU A 63 2.90 -15.91 -0.09
CA LEU A 63 4.19 -16.31 0.47
C LEU A 63 4.10 -17.62 1.25
N LEU A 64 3.04 -17.83 2.03
CA LEU A 64 2.82 -19.07 2.77
C LEU A 64 2.53 -20.26 1.86
N GLU A 65 1.76 -20.04 0.78
CA GLU A 65 1.47 -21.08 -0.23
C GLU A 65 2.70 -21.49 -1.04
N HIS A 66 3.58 -20.54 -1.34
CA HIS A 66 4.78 -20.77 -2.16
C HIS A 66 6.05 -21.03 -1.32
N ALA A 67 5.94 -21.01 0.00
CA ALA A 67 7.05 -21.29 0.89
C ALA A 67 7.37 -22.79 0.91
N GLN A 68 8.60 -23.14 0.57
CA GLN A 68 9.10 -24.51 0.63
C GLN A 68 9.99 -24.67 1.86
N PRO A 69 9.94 -25.82 2.56
CA PRO A 69 10.86 -26.13 3.64
C PRO A 69 12.27 -26.33 3.07
N MET A 70 13.24 -25.52 3.50
CA MET A 70 14.61 -25.57 2.99
C MET A 70 15.58 -26.23 3.97
N ASP A 71 15.29 -26.18 5.28
CA ASP A 71 15.92 -27.00 6.32
C ASP A 71 15.04 -27.02 7.58
N ARG A 72 15.31 -27.90 8.56
CA ARG A 72 14.43 -28.37 9.67
C ARG A 72 13.44 -27.41 10.36
N GLU A 73 13.60 -26.09 10.28
CA GLU A 73 12.64 -25.08 10.78
C GLU A 73 12.51 -23.83 9.88
N ALA A 74 13.22 -23.76 8.75
CA ALA A 74 13.30 -22.58 7.89
C ALA A 74 12.46 -22.77 6.61
N MET A 75 11.48 -21.89 6.43
CA MET A 75 10.70 -21.80 5.20
C MET A 75 11.29 -20.71 4.29
N ALA A 76 11.39 -20.99 2.99
CA ALA A 76 11.85 -20.01 2.02
C ALA A 76 11.03 -20.04 0.75
N VAL A 77 10.81 -18.87 0.18
CA VAL A 77 10.15 -18.68 -1.11
C VAL A 77 11.23 -18.34 -2.14
N GLN A 78 11.40 -19.20 -3.13
CA GLN A 78 12.28 -18.91 -4.26
C GLN A 78 11.47 -18.19 -5.35
N PHE A 79 11.79 -16.93 -5.62
CA PHE A 79 11.20 -16.21 -6.74
C PHE A 79 11.79 -16.70 -8.07
N THR A 80 11.20 -17.74 -8.64
CA THR A 80 11.47 -18.21 -10.01
C THR A 80 10.98 -17.21 -11.05
N GLN A 81 9.92 -16.45 -10.73
CA GLN A 81 9.29 -15.45 -11.60
C GLN A 81 9.75 -14.02 -11.26
N ARG A 82 9.55 -13.06 -12.18
CA ARG A 82 9.86 -11.64 -11.91
C ARG A 82 8.84 -11.08 -10.91
N LYS A 83 9.27 -10.20 -9.98
CA LYS A 83 8.37 -9.54 -9.00
C LYS A 83 7.12 -8.90 -9.62
N ARG A 84 7.23 -8.40 -10.86
CA ARG A 84 6.09 -7.86 -11.62
C ARG A 84 4.99 -8.89 -11.91
N GLN A 85 5.36 -10.12 -12.26
CA GLN A 85 4.38 -11.18 -12.55
C GLN A 85 3.63 -11.62 -11.28
N ILE A 86 4.31 -11.58 -10.15
CA ILE A 86 3.72 -11.90 -8.84
C ILE A 86 2.74 -10.79 -8.43
N ALA A 87 3.09 -9.53 -8.68
CA ALA A 87 2.18 -8.40 -8.46
C ALA A 87 0.90 -8.54 -9.31
N GLU A 88 1.05 -8.94 -10.58
CA GLU A 88 -0.09 -9.22 -11.48
C GLU A 88 -0.95 -10.39 -10.97
N GLN A 89 -0.35 -11.50 -10.51
CA GLN A 89 -1.08 -12.63 -9.92
C GLN A 89 -1.84 -12.25 -8.64
N LEU A 90 -1.24 -11.38 -7.82
CA LEU A 90 -1.84 -10.87 -6.60
C LEU A 90 -2.90 -9.78 -6.87
N GLY A 91 -3.04 -9.30 -8.10
CA GLY A 91 -3.95 -8.20 -8.44
C GLY A 91 -3.57 -6.87 -7.78
N ILE A 92 -2.27 -6.60 -7.63
CA ILE A 92 -1.74 -5.36 -7.05
C ILE A 92 -0.69 -4.73 -7.96
N ALA A 93 -0.50 -3.41 -7.85
CA ALA A 93 0.55 -2.72 -8.58
C ALA A 93 1.96 -3.20 -8.13
N PRO A 94 2.96 -3.29 -9.03
CA PRO A 94 4.33 -3.70 -8.69
C PRO A 94 4.99 -2.83 -7.62
N GLU A 95 4.67 -1.53 -7.60
CA GLU A 95 5.11 -0.56 -6.61
C GLU A 95 4.51 -0.89 -5.23
N THR A 96 3.23 -1.29 -5.19
CA THR A 96 2.53 -1.72 -3.97
C THR A 96 3.15 -3.00 -3.42
N LEU A 97 3.40 -4.00 -4.26
CA LEU A 97 4.11 -5.22 -3.83
C LEU A 97 5.49 -4.90 -3.24
N SER A 98 6.23 -3.99 -3.88
CA SER A 98 7.55 -3.59 -3.40
C SER A 98 7.50 -2.90 -2.03
N ARG A 99 6.48 -2.07 -1.79
CA ARG A 99 6.22 -1.45 -0.49
C ARG A 99 5.85 -2.49 0.56
N VAL A 100 4.90 -3.37 0.26
CA VAL A 100 4.48 -4.46 1.14
C VAL A 100 5.66 -5.35 1.56
N LEU A 101 6.47 -5.81 0.60
CA LEU A 101 7.66 -6.63 0.90
C LEU A 101 8.69 -5.89 1.76
N ARG A 102 8.83 -4.57 1.58
CA ARG A 102 9.70 -3.76 2.43
C ARG A 102 9.15 -3.69 3.86
N ASP A 103 7.86 -3.43 4.01
CA ASP A 103 7.22 -3.29 5.31
C ASP A 103 7.24 -4.63 6.10
N LEU A 104 7.00 -5.75 5.42
CA LEU A 104 7.13 -7.09 6.01
C LEU A 104 8.57 -7.39 6.47
N ARG A 105 9.57 -6.89 5.73
CA ARG A 105 10.99 -7.02 6.11
C ARG A 105 11.36 -6.11 7.28
N GLU A 106 10.83 -4.89 7.31
CA GLU A 106 11.03 -3.96 8.44
C GLU A 106 10.40 -4.49 9.73
N ARG A 107 9.28 -5.21 9.63
CA ARG A 107 8.66 -5.94 10.75
C ARG A 107 9.39 -7.23 11.13
N GLY A 108 10.43 -7.63 10.41
CA GLY A 108 11.22 -8.83 10.71
C GLY A 108 10.53 -10.16 10.35
N LEU A 109 9.41 -10.13 9.63
CA LEU A 109 8.65 -11.33 9.25
C LEU A 109 9.34 -12.12 8.13
N ILE A 110 10.05 -11.41 7.26
CA ILE A 110 10.74 -11.96 6.09
C ILE A 110 12.13 -11.36 5.93
N ARG A 111 13.03 -12.10 5.27
CA ARG A 111 14.36 -11.62 4.88
C ARG A 111 14.64 -11.93 3.42
N GLY A 112 14.83 -10.88 2.62
CA GLY A 112 15.19 -11.03 1.21
C GLY A 112 16.70 -11.27 1.03
N ARG A 113 17.08 -12.40 0.44
CA ARG A 113 18.41 -12.66 -0.13
C ARG A 113 18.31 -12.76 -1.66
N GLY A 114 18.30 -11.62 -2.34
CA GLY A 114 18.25 -11.56 -3.80
C GLY A 114 16.96 -12.17 -4.37
N ARG A 115 17.05 -13.36 -4.96
CA ARG A 115 15.93 -14.11 -5.55
C ARG A 115 15.25 -15.09 -4.58
N VAL A 116 15.82 -15.26 -3.39
CA VAL A 116 15.27 -16.11 -2.34
C VAL A 116 14.77 -15.22 -1.21
N LEU A 117 13.62 -15.54 -0.65
CA LEU A 117 13.03 -14.83 0.45
C LEU A 117 12.83 -15.81 1.61
N ASP A 118 13.60 -15.62 2.67
CA ASP A 118 13.52 -16.44 3.88
C ASP A 118 12.30 -15.96 4.69
N VAL A 119 11.39 -16.87 5.03
CA VAL A 119 10.28 -16.61 5.94
C VAL A 119 10.78 -16.84 7.36
N LEU A 120 10.90 -15.77 8.14
CA LEU A 120 11.44 -15.80 9.49
C LEU A 120 10.35 -16.11 10.52
N ASP A 121 9.15 -15.57 10.30
CA ASP A 121 8.00 -15.75 11.18
C ASP A 121 6.75 -16.13 10.37
N PRO A 122 6.53 -17.44 10.12
CA PRO A 122 5.34 -17.90 9.42
C PRO A 122 4.06 -17.71 10.23
N THR A 123 4.14 -17.58 11.55
CA THR A 123 2.96 -17.33 12.40
C THR A 123 2.51 -15.88 12.24
N GLY A 124 3.44 -14.92 12.34
CA GLY A 124 3.15 -13.51 12.10
C GLY A 124 2.67 -13.22 10.67
N LEU A 125 3.07 -14.01 9.67
CA LEU A 125 2.47 -13.95 8.33
C LEU A 125 1.01 -14.46 8.31
N ARG A 126 0.70 -15.55 9.01
CA ARG A 126 -0.69 -16.07 9.10
C ARG A 126 -1.62 -15.10 9.79
N ASP A 127 -1.15 -14.39 10.81
CA ASP A 127 -1.94 -13.36 11.50
C ASP A 127 -2.36 -12.22 10.56
N LEU A 128 -1.55 -11.92 9.53
CA LEU A 128 -1.88 -10.92 8.51
C LEU A 128 -2.92 -11.42 7.49
N VAL A 129 -3.10 -12.72 7.33
CA VAL A 129 -4.10 -13.31 6.43
C VAL A 129 -5.49 -13.35 7.10
N GLY A 130 -5.52 -13.46 8.43
CA GLY A 130 -6.77 -13.59 9.21
C GLY A 130 -7.33 -12.29 9.82
N ALA A 131 -6.72 -11.13 9.52
CA ALA A 131 -7.11 -9.82 10.06
C ALA A 131 -7.95 -9.00 9.08
#